data_AF-A0A8H4J266-F1
#
_entry.id   AF-A0A8H4J266-F1
#
_cell.length_a   1.000
_cell.length_b   1.000
_cell.length_c   1.000
_cell.angle_alpha   90.00
_cell.angle_beta   90.00
_cell.angle_gamma   90.00
#
_symmetry.space_group_name_H-M   'P 1'
#
loop_
_entity.id
_entity.type
_entity.pdbx_description
1 polymer ?
#
loop_
_entity_poly.entity_id
_entity_poly.type
_entity_poly.pdbx_seq_one_letter_code
_entity_poly.pdbx_strand_id
1 'polypeptide(L)'
;MLSIHIDKDDDLKLLSLILGGHMPNERAQQDRAFTLVEKLVSDPWWKSAWTYHEDYLPSTNLTLLIPHSPELNGLKVEINRRSDGYDFGKLPNELCVNSARFRKEVSTFCSEYQKSFDPKTSEWKACQAVLQAAPKYTQLLCSVDDDGIRRARVSMSPYIFADIAKRGIKELSDRSTIASNCCDYPITVDPEAIKRGKSPGLVMLALYLLNGEILMNDKNQKHVLQDNVFEFLRKQSFQWFRAPTEVNSLTFFKSYRFANPEFTERGIKLQLQDAYTATPQPYF
;
A
#
# COMPACT_ATOMS: atom_id res chain seq x y z
N MET A 1 -13.02 -11.94 3.74
CA MET A 1 -13.07 -13.27 3.12
C MET A 1 -12.95 -13.08 1.62
N LEU A 2 -12.06 -13.82 0.96
CA LEU A 2 -11.98 -13.85 -0.50
C LEU A 2 -13.00 -14.85 -1.04
N SER A 3 -13.51 -14.60 -2.25
CA SER A 3 -14.39 -15.51 -2.96
C SER A 3 -13.62 -16.65 -3.66
N ILE A 4 -12.32 -16.45 -3.87
CA ILE A 4 -11.46 -17.39 -4.59
C ILE A 4 -11.13 -18.60 -3.74
N HIS A 5 -11.35 -19.77 -4.33
CA HIS A 5 -11.07 -21.07 -3.72
C HIS A 5 -9.72 -21.65 -4.17
N ILE A 6 -9.10 -22.37 -3.24
CA ILE A 6 -7.94 -23.24 -3.48
C ILE A 6 -8.39 -24.69 -3.41
N ASP A 7 -8.27 -25.38 -4.55
CA ASP A 7 -8.82 -26.72 -4.72
C ASP A 7 -7.74 -27.80 -4.94
N LYS A 8 -6.47 -27.40 -5.06
CA LYS A 8 -5.36 -28.29 -5.41
C LYS A 8 -4.27 -28.28 -4.36
N ASP A 9 -3.75 -29.47 -4.03
CA ASP A 9 -2.62 -29.66 -3.12
C ASP A 9 -1.41 -28.80 -3.48
N ASP A 10 -1.05 -28.78 -4.76
CA ASP A 10 0.10 -28.02 -5.26
C ASP A 10 -0.07 -26.51 -5.04
N ASP A 11 -1.29 -26.00 -5.26
CA ASP A 11 -1.56 -24.57 -5.12
C ASP A 11 -1.44 -24.17 -3.64
N LEU A 12 -1.91 -25.00 -2.72
CA LEU A 12 -1.74 -24.80 -1.28
C LEU A 12 -0.26 -24.83 -0.87
N LYS A 13 0.52 -25.79 -1.39
CA LYS A 13 1.97 -25.88 -1.13
C LYS A 13 2.73 -24.67 -1.66
N LEU A 14 2.44 -24.22 -2.89
CA LEU A 14 3.05 -23.04 -3.49
C LEU A 14 2.69 -21.78 -2.72
N LEU A 15 1.43 -21.63 -2.30
CA LEU A 15 1.02 -20.49 -1.47
C LEU A 15 1.77 -20.48 -0.13
N SER A 16 1.89 -21.64 0.54
CA SER A 16 2.67 -21.75 1.77
C SER A 16 4.12 -21.33 1.57
N LEU A 17 4.74 -21.77 0.47
CA LEU A 17 6.13 -21.46 0.15
C LEU A 17 6.33 -19.95 -0.05
N ILE A 18 5.47 -19.32 -0.85
CA ILE A 18 5.50 -17.86 -1.08
C ILE A 18 5.31 -17.12 0.24
N LEU A 19 4.29 -17.48 1.03
CA LEU A 19 3.98 -16.82 2.30
C LEU A 19 5.03 -17.10 3.39
N GLY A 20 5.82 -18.17 3.25
CA GLY A 20 7.04 -18.41 4.02
C GLY A 20 8.17 -17.42 3.69
N GLY A 21 8.10 -16.75 2.53
CA GLY A 21 9.13 -15.85 2.02
C GLY A 21 10.14 -16.55 1.11
N HIS A 22 9.76 -17.69 0.53
CA HIS A 22 10.62 -18.49 -0.34
C HIS A 22 10.20 -18.39 -1.80
N MET A 23 11.19 -18.36 -2.69
CA MET A 23 10.98 -18.43 -4.14
C MET A 23 10.98 -19.90 -4.58
N PRO A 24 10.03 -20.36 -5.41
CA PRO A 24 10.14 -21.66 -6.06
C PRO A 24 11.41 -21.75 -6.90
N ASN A 25 12.13 -22.88 -6.83
CA ASN A 25 13.41 -23.06 -7.52
C ASN A 25 13.23 -23.26 -9.03
N GLU A 26 12.18 -23.96 -9.43
CA GLU A 26 11.93 -24.31 -10.83
C GLU A 26 11.07 -23.24 -11.51
N ARG A 27 11.42 -22.89 -12.74
CA ARG A 27 10.68 -21.87 -13.50
C ARG A 27 9.20 -22.20 -13.67
N ALA A 28 8.87 -23.45 -13.97
CA ALA A 28 7.49 -23.90 -14.10
C ALA A 28 6.69 -23.72 -12.79
N GLN A 29 7.33 -23.89 -11.63
CA GLN A 29 6.69 -23.64 -10.33
C GLN A 29 6.52 -22.14 -10.07
N GLN A 30 7.47 -21.30 -10.49
CA GLN A 30 7.35 -19.84 -10.41
C GLN A 30 6.19 -19.33 -11.27
N ASP A 31 6.04 -19.84 -12.49
CA ASP A 31 4.95 -19.46 -13.40
C ASP A 31 3.58 -19.86 -12.79
N ARG A 32 3.48 -21.08 -12.22
CA ARG A 32 2.28 -21.54 -11.50
C ARG A 32 1.99 -20.71 -10.25
N ALA A 33 3.01 -20.41 -9.46
CA ALA A 33 2.91 -19.58 -8.27
C ALA A 33 2.42 -18.17 -8.62
N PHE A 34 2.94 -17.59 -9.70
CA PHE A 34 2.47 -16.31 -10.22
C PHE A 34 1.00 -16.38 -10.64
N THR A 35 0.59 -17.43 -11.35
CA THR A 35 -0.80 -17.62 -11.78
C THR A 35 -1.75 -17.72 -10.59
N LEU A 36 -1.33 -18.43 -9.52
CA LEU A 36 -2.09 -18.52 -8.28
C LEU A 36 -2.24 -17.16 -7.59
N VAL A 37 -1.14 -16.41 -7.48
CA VAL A 37 -1.16 -15.06 -6.89
C VAL A 37 -2.05 -14.13 -7.72
N GLU A 38 -1.91 -14.14 -9.05
CA GLU A 38 -2.74 -13.37 -9.96
C GLU A 38 -4.22 -13.70 -9.79
N LYS A 39 -4.56 -14.99 -9.69
CA LYS A 39 -5.91 -15.45 -9.33
C LYS A 39 -6.34 -14.78 -8.03
N LEU A 40 -5.62 -14.99 -6.92
CA LEU A 40 -5.97 -14.45 -5.60
C LEU A 40 -6.19 -12.93 -5.57
N VAL A 41 -5.35 -12.16 -6.27
CA VAL A 41 -5.48 -10.69 -6.31
C VAL A 41 -6.53 -10.18 -7.31
N SER A 42 -7.04 -11.06 -8.19
CA SER A 42 -8.14 -10.72 -9.10
C SER A 42 -9.49 -10.59 -8.40
N ASP A 43 -9.59 -11.11 -7.16
CA ASP A 43 -10.78 -11.07 -6.32
C ASP A 43 -11.32 -9.63 -6.18
N PRO A 44 -12.65 -9.40 -6.29
CA PRO A 44 -13.24 -8.07 -6.11
C PRO A 44 -12.83 -7.36 -4.81
N TRP A 45 -12.50 -8.12 -3.76
CA TRP A 45 -11.98 -7.59 -2.51
C TRP A 45 -10.79 -6.64 -2.72
N TRP A 46 -9.88 -6.94 -3.66
CA TRP A 46 -8.71 -6.09 -3.92
C TRP A 46 -9.02 -4.83 -4.73
N LYS A 47 -10.18 -4.76 -5.38
CA LYS A 47 -10.61 -3.61 -6.20
C LYS A 47 -11.51 -2.64 -5.44
N SER A 48 -12.09 -3.09 -4.33
CA SER A 48 -12.86 -2.22 -3.44
C SER A 48 -11.94 -1.27 -2.69
N ALA A 49 -12.40 -0.05 -2.47
CA ALA A 49 -11.68 0.91 -1.64
C ALA A 49 -12.09 0.87 -0.18
N TRP A 50 -13.25 0.32 0.12
CA TRP A 50 -13.65 0.13 1.50
C TRP A 50 -12.84 -0.97 2.16
N THR A 51 -12.55 -2.04 1.43
CA THR A 51 -11.60 -3.08 1.85
C THR A 51 -10.17 -2.53 1.95
N TYR A 52 -9.77 -1.60 1.08
CA TYR A 52 -8.49 -0.91 1.21
C TYR A 52 -8.39 -0.13 2.51
N HIS A 53 -9.43 0.63 2.85
CA HIS A 53 -9.53 1.35 4.11
C HIS A 53 -9.50 0.40 5.32
N GLU A 54 -10.34 -0.65 5.29
CA GLU A 54 -10.43 -1.69 6.32
C GLU A 54 -9.16 -2.50 6.49
N ASP A 55 -8.30 -2.60 5.48
CA ASP A 55 -7.02 -3.27 5.58
C ASP A 55 -5.90 -2.32 6.03
N TYR A 56 -6.00 -1.05 5.62
CA TYR A 56 -5.00 -0.05 5.96
C TYR A 56 -5.07 0.34 7.45
N LEU A 57 -6.27 0.54 8.01
CA LEU A 57 -6.48 0.93 9.41
C LEU A 57 -5.96 -0.09 10.45
N PRO A 58 -6.27 -1.40 10.38
CA PRO A 58 -5.76 -2.39 11.32
C PRO A 58 -4.28 -2.71 11.09
N SER A 59 -3.65 -2.11 10.07
CA SER A 59 -2.23 -2.25 9.71
C SER A 59 -1.81 -3.71 9.51
N THR A 60 -1.36 -4.37 10.58
CA THR A 60 -0.88 -5.76 10.57
C THR A 60 -1.88 -6.75 11.14
N ASN A 61 -3.07 -6.32 11.57
CA ASN A 61 -4.00 -7.19 12.31
C ASN A 61 -5.09 -7.82 11.44
N LEU A 62 -5.22 -7.42 10.16
CA LEU A 62 -6.21 -8.02 9.28
C LEU A 62 -5.78 -9.44 8.86
N THR A 63 -6.70 -10.40 9.03
CA THR A 63 -6.58 -11.76 8.52
C THR A 63 -7.53 -11.97 7.36
N LEU A 64 -6.98 -12.30 6.19
CA LEU A 64 -7.71 -12.79 5.03
C LEU A 64 -8.11 -14.23 5.27
N LEU A 65 -9.36 -14.55 4.97
CA LEU A 65 -9.87 -15.91 4.90
C LEU A 65 -9.96 -16.30 3.44
N ILE A 66 -9.20 -17.33 3.06
CA ILE A 66 -9.17 -17.89 1.71
C ILE A 66 -9.78 -19.29 1.79
N PRO A 67 -10.97 -19.50 1.22
CA PRO A 67 -11.61 -20.81 1.23
C PRO A 67 -10.78 -21.86 0.51
N HIS A 68 -10.85 -23.11 0.99
CA HIS A 68 -10.22 -24.25 0.34
C HIS A 68 -11.08 -25.51 0.44
N SER A 69 -10.88 -26.46 -0.47
CA SER A 69 -11.64 -27.71 -0.48
C SER A 69 -11.42 -28.53 0.80
N PRO A 70 -12.46 -29.22 1.33
CA PRO A 70 -12.35 -30.00 2.57
C PRO A 70 -11.25 -31.07 2.58
N GLU A 71 -10.93 -31.62 1.42
CA GLU A 71 -9.88 -32.64 1.22
C GLU A 71 -8.50 -32.09 1.61
N LEU A 72 -8.30 -30.78 1.51
CA LEU A 72 -7.03 -30.11 1.82
C LEU A 72 -6.82 -29.86 3.32
N ASN A 73 -7.82 -30.12 4.19
CA ASN A 73 -7.65 -29.92 5.64
C ASN A 73 -6.49 -30.76 6.21
N GLY A 74 -6.31 -31.99 5.72
CA GLY A 74 -5.19 -32.85 6.13
C GLY A 74 -3.84 -32.26 5.76
N LEU A 75 -3.69 -31.81 4.51
CA LEU A 75 -2.48 -31.18 4.01
C LEU A 75 -2.19 -29.85 4.73
N LYS A 76 -3.22 -29.05 5.01
CA LYS A 76 -3.09 -27.83 5.80
C LYS A 76 -2.49 -28.11 7.18
N VAL A 77 -2.98 -29.14 7.88
CA VAL A 77 -2.44 -29.54 9.20
C VAL A 77 -0.99 -30.00 9.08
N GLU A 78 -0.64 -30.71 8.01
CA GLU A 78 0.74 -31.12 7.75
C GLU A 78 1.65 -29.90 7.54
N ILE A 79 1.25 -28.96 6.68
CA ILE A 79 2.00 -27.72 6.41
C ILE A 79 2.20 -26.91 7.69
N ASN A 80 1.17 -26.73 8.50
CA ASN A 80 1.25 -25.96 9.75
C ASN A 80 2.21 -26.57 10.79
N ARG A 81 2.54 -27.86 10.69
CA ARG A 81 3.51 -28.54 11.58
C ARG A 81 4.96 -28.34 11.14
N ARG A 82 5.19 -27.95 9.88
CA ARG A 82 6.53 -27.75 9.35
C ARG A 82 7.09 -26.40 9.83
N SER A 83 8.36 -26.38 10.20
CA SER A 83 9.03 -25.15 10.66
C SER A 83 9.25 -24.12 9.55
N ASP A 84 9.27 -24.56 8.30
CA ASP A 84 9.43 -23.75 7.09
C ASP A 84 8.09 -23.43 6.39
N GLY A 85 6.97 -23.97 6.91
CA GLY A 85 5.63 -23.72 6.40
C GLY A 85 5.02 -22.42 6.91
N TYR A 86 4.04 -21.90 6.18
CA TYR A 86 3.21 -20.79 6.67
C TYR A 86 2.08 -21.34 7.53
N ASP A 87 1.86 -20.78 8.72
CA ASP A 87 0.75 -21.18 9.59
C ASP A 87 -0.58 -20.59 9.08
N PHE A 88 -1.41 -21.45 8.48
CA PHE A 88 -2.75 -21.09 7.98
C PHE A 88 -3.85 -21.14 9.05
N GLY A 89 -3.49 -21.28 10.33
CA GLY A 89 -4.44 -21.37 11.45
C GLY A 89 -5.23 -22.68 11.47
N LYS A 90 -6.28 -22.75 12.29
CA LYS A 90 -7.00 -23.99 12.60
C LYS A 90 -8.44 -24.07 12.05
N LEU A 91 -8.94 -23.01 11.43
CA LEU A 91 -10.30 -23.01 10.89
C LEU A 91 -10.44 -24.08 9.78
N PRO A 92 -11.47 -24.92 9.81
CA PRO A 92 -11.69 -25.90 8.76
C PRO A 92 -12.09 -25.20 7.45
N ASN A 93 -11.60 -25.72 6.32
CA ASN A 93 -11.93 -25.24 4.97
C ASN A 93 -11.53 -23.78 4.66
N GLU A 94 -10.73 -23.15 5.54
CA GLU A 94 -10.34 -21.75 5.43
C GLU A 94 -8.85 -21.59 5.73
N LEU A 95 -8.11 -20.91 4.87
CA LEU A 95 -6.74 -20.49 5.15
C LEU A 95 -6.77 -19.12 5.81
N CYS A 96 -6.25 -19.02 7.04
CA CYS A 96 -6.07 -17.76 7.73
C CYS A 96 -4.73 -17.16 7.29
N VAL A 97 -4.76 -16.09 6.50
CA VAL A 97 -3.56 -15.43 6.00
C VAL A 97 -3.53 -13.98 6.48
N ASN A 98 -2.49 -13.60 7.20
CA ASN A 98 -2.29 -12.21 7.58
C ASN A 98 -2.13 -11.32 6.32
N SER A 99 -2.96 -10.29 6.19
CA SER A 99 -2.99 -9.43 4.98
C SER A 99 -1.67 -8.69 4.76
N ALA A 100 -1.07 -8.16 5.82
CA ALA A 100 0.21 -7.46 5.72
C ALA A 100 1.35 -8.40 5.29
N ARG A 101 1.34 -9.65 5.78
CA ARG A 101 2.26 -10.71 5.34
C ARG A 101 2.00 -11.09 3.89
N PHE A 102 0.75 -11.31 3.49
CA PHE A 102 0.38 -11.62 2.11
C PHE A 102 0.93 -10.56 1.15
N ARG A 103 0.62 -9.28 1.38
CA ARG A 103 1.11 -8.18 0.54
C ARG A 103 2.63 -8.11 0.51
N LYS A 104 3.30 -8.31 1.65
CA LYS A 104 4.77 -8.29 1.72
C LYS A 104 5.39 -9.39 0.86
N GLU A 105 4.99 -10.63 1.08
CA GLU A 105 5.62 -11.77 0.42
C GLU A 105 5.23 -11.86 -1.06
N VAL A 106 3.98 -11.54 -1.41
CA VAL A 106 3.56 -11.39 -2.81
C VAL A 106 4.32 -10.26 -3.50
N SER A 107 4.48 -9.10 -2.86
CA SER A 107 5.25 -8.00 -3.46
C SER A 107 6.70 -8.38 -3.70
N THR A 108 7.30 -9.11 -2.76
CA THR A 108 8.68 -9.59 -2.84
C THR A 108 8.82 -10.61 -3.98
N PHE A 109 7.97 -11.64 -3.97
CA PHE A 109 7.90 -12.66 -5.01
C PHE A 109 7.73 -12.04 -6.41
N CYS A 110 6.73 -11.17 -6.59
CA CYS A 110 6.45 -10.56 -7.89
C CYS A 110 7.58 -9.64 -8.34
N SER A 111 8.24 -8.91 -7.42
CA SER A 111 9.37 -8.05 -7.77
C SER A 111 10.58 -8.86 -8.22
N GLU A 112 10.88 -10.00 -7.58
CA GLU A 112 11.95 -10.90 -8.00
C GLU A 112 11.61 -11.62 -9.32
N TYR A 113 10.40 -12.16 -9.43
CA TYR A 113 9.91 -12.81 -10.63
C TYR A 113 9.94 -11.87 -11.85
N GLN A 114 9.54 -10.61 -11.65
CA GLN A 114 9.51 -9.58 -12.69
C GLN A 114 10.89 -9.28 -13.32
N LYS A 115 12.00 -9.44 -12.57
CA LYS A 115 13.36 -9.19 -13.09
C LYS A 115 13.74 -10.09 -14.27
N SER A 116 13.02 -11.19 -14.46
CA SER A 116 13.23 -12.12 -15.57
C SER A 116 12.65 -11.65 -16.90
N PHE A 117 11.95 -10.51 -16.93
CA PHE A 117 11.20 -10.08 -18.10
C PHE A 117 11.59 -8.66 -18.55
N ASP A 118 11.54 -8.43 -19.86
CA ASP A 118 11.67 -7.08 -20.42
C ASP A 118 10.44 -6.23 -20.04
N PRO A 119 10.63 -4.94 -19.64
CA PRO A 119 9.53 -4.05 -19.26
C PRO A 119 8.40 -3.87 -20.27
N LYS A 120 8.63 -4.18 -21.55
CA LYS A 120 7.63 -4.05 -22.62
C LYS A 120 6.72 -5.28 -22.75
N THR A 121 7.10 -6.40 -22.13
CA THR A 121 6.36 -7.68 -22.21
C THR A 121 5.04 -7.67 -21.44
N SER A 122 4.14 -8.56 -21.82
CA SER A 122 2.87 -8.80 -21.12
C SER A 122 3.09 -9.29 -19.69
N GLU A 123 4.10 -10.11 -19.48
CA GLU A 123 4.44 -10.76 -18.22
C GLU A 123 4.94 -9.74 -17.20
N TRP A 124 5.79 -8.80 -17.65
CA TRP A 124 6.20 -7.69 -16.81
C TRP A 124 5.01 -6.83 -16.37
N LYS A 125 4.08 -6.55 -17.30
CA LYS A 125 2.86 -5.78 -17.02
C LYS A 125 1.91 -6.52 -16.08
N ALA A 126 1.79 -7.85 -16.20
CA ALA A 126 1.01 -8.67 -15.30
C ALA A 126 1.59 -8.63 -13.87
N CYS A 127 2.92 -8.72 -13.72
CA CYS A 127 3.57 -8.53 -12.42
C CYS A 127 3.26 -7.16 -11.84
N GLN A 128 3.32 -6.11 -12.67
CA GLN A 128 2.98 -4.76 -12.24
C GLN A 128 1.51 -4.65 -11.80
N ALA A 129 0.58 -5.31 -12.48
CA ALA A 129 -0.83 -5.34 -12.11
C ALA A 129 -1.04 -6.00 -10.74
N VAL A 130 -0.37 -7.12 -10.46
CA VAL A 130 -0.40 -7.76 -9.14
C VAL A 130 0.15 -6.84 -8.05
N LEU A 131 1.30 -6.21 -8.30
CA LEU A 131 1.91 -5.25 -7.35
C LEU A 131 1.01 -4.04 -7.08
N GLN A 132 0.20 -3.62 -8.06
CA GLN A 132 -0.77 -2.53 -7.90
C GLN A 132 -2.07 -2.97 -7.20
N ALA A 133 -2.46 -4.23 -7.31
CA ALA A 133 -3.67 -4.74 -6.66
C ALA A 133 -3.49 -4.87 -5.13
N ALA A 134 -2.33 -5.39 -4.70
CA ALA A 134 -2.02 -5.70 -3.30
C ALA A 134 -0.71 -5.04 -2.83
N PRO A 135 -0.56 -3.70 -2.93
CA PRO A 135 0.72 -3.04 -2.69
C PRO A 135 1.14 -3.16 -1.23
N LYS A 136 2.43 -3.43 -0.99
CA LYS A 136 3.10 -3.17 0.29
C LYS A 136 4.09 -2.02 0.13
N TYR A 137 3.72 -0.83 0.59
CA TYR A 137 4.54 0.39 0.40
C TYR A 137 5.94 0.27 0.99
N THR A 138 6.16 -0.46 2.09
CA THR A 138 7.52 -0.71 2.63
C THR A 138 8.40 -1.50 1.67
N GLN A 139 7.81 -2.29 0.77
CA GLN A 139 8.57 -2.96 -0.30
C GLN A 139 8.71 -2.05 -1.52
N LEU A 140 7.66 -1.31 -1.89
CA LEU A 140 7.63 -0.53 -3.13
C LEU A 140 8.37 0.81 -3.04
N LEU A 141 8.41 1.45 -1.87
CA LEU A 141 8.90 2.83 -1.70
C LEU A 141 10.25 2.90 -0.99
N CYS A 142 10.71 1.80 -0.38
CA CYS A 142 12.04 1.75 0.21
C CYS A 142 13.06 1.29 -0.83
N SER A 143 13.99 2.18 -1.19
CA SER A 143 15.13 1.89 -2.05
C SER A 143 16.38 1.62 -1.21
N VAL A 144 17.32 0.84 -1.74
CA VAL A 144 18.66 0.71 -1.17
C VAL A 144 19.41 2.02 -1.46
N ASP A 145 19.97 2.65 -0.42
CA ASP A 145 20.81 3.83 -0.59
C ASP A 145 22.30 3.48 -0.80
N ASP A 146 23.14 4.51 -0.93
CA ASP A 146 24.58 4.36 -1.18
C ASP A 146 25.31 3.57 -0.09
N ASP A 147 24.73 3.51 1.13
CA ASP A 147 25.26 2.74 2.27
C ASP A 147 24.79 1.28 2.26
N GLY A 148 24.02 0.86 1.25
CA GLY A 148 23.42 -0.47 1.19
C GLY A 148 22.19 -0.64 2.08
N ILE A 149 21.66 0.44 2.66
CA ILE A 149 20.55 0.39 3.62
C ILE A 149 19.24 0.69 2.91
N ARG A 150 18.22 -0.14 3.15
CA ARG A 150 16.91 0.03 2.54
C ARG A 150 16.10 1.08 3.29
N ARG A 151 15.95 2.27 2.73
CA ARG A 151 15.26 3.40 3.34
C ARG A 151 14.19 3.96 2.42
N ALA A 152 13.05 4.37 2.99
CA ALA A 152 12.14 5.24 2.27
C ALA A 152 12.68 6.67 2.27
N ARG A 153 12.37 7.43 1.22
CA ARG A 153 12.70 8.86 1.11
C ARG A 153 11.54 9.73 0.67
N VAL A 154 10.42 9.11 0.30
CA VAL A 154 9.25 9.75 -0.30
C VAL A 154 8.03 9.67 0.63
N SER A 155 7.13 10.65 0.51
CA SER A 155 5.82 10.59 1.20
C SER A 155 4.98 9.43 0.66
N MET A 156 4.24 8.76 1.55
CA MET A 156 3.28 7.70 1.16
C MET A 156 1.99 8.26 0.57
N SER A 157 1.59 9.46 1.00
CA SER A 157 0.28 10.05 0.71
C SER A 157 -0.04 10.12 -0.80
N PRO A 158 0.88 10.50 -1.71
CA PRO A 158 0.62 10.49 -3.15
C PRO A 158 0.31 9.09 -3.70
N TYR A 159 0.95 8.05 -3.17
CA TYR A 159 0.74 6.66 -3.59
C TYR A 159 -0.59 6.12 -3.08
N ILE A 160 -0.94 6.44 -1.83
CA ILE A 160 -2.26 6.14 -1.25
C ILE A 160 -3.35 6.77 -2.12
N PHE A 161 -3.18 8.05 -2.51
CA PHE A 161 -4.16 8.76 -3.33
C PHE A 161 -4.31 8.12 -4.71
N ALA A 162 -3.19 7.78 -5.36
CA ALA A 162 -3.21 7.10 -6.66
C ALA A 162 -3.90 5.73 -6.58
N ASP A 163 -3.66 4.97 -5.51
CA ASP A 163 -4.27 3.64 -5.34
C ASP A 163 -5.77 3.74 -5.04
N ILE A 164 -6.21 4.72 -4.25
CA ILE A 164 -7.64 4.99 -4.03
C ILE A 164 -8.31 5.42 -5.34
N ALA A 165 -7.66 6.25 -6.15
CA ALA A 165 -8.20 6.76 -7.40
C ALA A 165 -8.45 5.67 -8.45
N LYS A 166 -7.64 4.60 -8.43
CA LYS A 166 -7.78 3.42 -9.29
C LYS A 166 -8.87 2.45 -8.85
N ARG A 167 -9.35 2.58 -7.60
CA ARG A 167 -10.39 1.70 -7.04
C ARG A 167 -11.77 2.20 -7.44
N GLY A 168 -12.72 1.26 -7.55
CA GLY A 168 -14.05 1.47 -8.15
C GLY A 168 -15.03 2.35 -7.35
N ILE A 169 -14.57 3.37 -6.62
CA ILE A 169 -15.45 4.27 -5.87
C ILE A 169 -16.08 5.28 -6.83
N LYS A 170 -17.42 5.38 -6.83
CA LYS A 170 -18.13 6.37 -7.64
C LYS A 170 -18.23 7.73 -6.94
N GLU A 171 -18.51 7.72 -5.64
CA GLU A 171 -18.70 8.93 -4.85
C GLU A 171 -17.38 9.58 -4.46
N LEU A 172 -17.20 10.85 -4.83
CA LEU A 172 -15.98 11.61 -4.53
C LEU A 172 -15.83 11.90 -3.03
N SER A 173 -16.95 12.03 -2.30
CA SER A 173 -16.93 12.14 -0.84
C SER A 173 -16.26 10.93 -0.19
N ASP A 174 -16.61 9.72 -0.63
CA ASP A 174 -16.06 8.48 -0.07
C ASP A 174 -14.57 8.38 -0.36
N ARG A 175 -14.15 8.72 -1.59
CA ARG A 175 -12.73 8.80 -1.94
C ARG A 175 -11.96 9.73 -1.01
N SER A 176 -12.50 10.92 -0.73
CA SER A 176 -11.89 11.89 0.16
C SER A 176 -11.81 11.37 1.60
N THR A 177 -12.88 10.77 2.11
CA THR A 177 -12.93 10.22 3.47
C THR A 177 -11.93 9.09 3.65
N ILE A 178 -11.89 8.15 2.71
CA ILE A 178 -10.95 7.02 2.73
C ILE A 178 -9.51 7.53 2.70
N ALA A 179 -9.20 8.48 1.81
CA ALA A 179 -7.88 9.08 1.71
C ALA A 179 -7.48 9.77 3.02
N SER A 180 -8.40 10.53 3.63
CA SER A 180 -8.17 11.21 4.90
C SER A 180 -7.83 10.22 6.00
N ASN A 181 -8.60 9.15 6.13
CA ASN A 181 -8.38 8.13 7.16
C ASN A 181 -7.09 7.36 6.91
N CYS A 182 -6.82 6.95 5.66
CA CYS A 182 -5.58 6.25 5.33
C CYS A 182 -4.34 7.11 5.56
N CYS A 183 -4.42 8.43 5.45
CA CYS A 183 -3.29 9.33 5.70
C CYS A 183 -3.27 9.96 7.11
N ASP A 184 -4.17 9.58 8.01
CA ASP A 184 -4.35 10.19 9.34
C ASP A 184 -4.50 11.72 9.28
N TYR A 185 -5.27 12.20 8.31
CA TYR A 185 -5.50 13.63 8.08
C TYR A 185 -6.56 14.19 9.04
N PRO A 186 -6.24 15.25 9.83
CA PRO A 186 -7.20 15.88 10.73
C PRO A 186 -8.24 16.73 9.99
N ILE A 187 -7.93 17.22 8.78
CA ILE A 187 -8.82 18.07 8.00
C ILE A 187 -9.40 17.26 6.84
N THR A 188 -10.73 17.19 6.79
CA THR A 188 -11.48 16.62 5.67
C THR A 188 -12.04 17.72 4.77
N VAL A 189 -12.29 17.40 3.51
CA VAL A 189 -12.99 18.31 2.61
C VAL A 189 -14.49 18.19 2.85
N ASP A 190 -15.18 19.33 2.99
CA ASP A 190 -16.63 19.40 3.16
C ASP A 190 -17.38 18.60 2.05
N PRO A 191 -18.16 17.56 2.41
CA PRO A 191 -18.94 16.78 1.44
C PRO A 191 -19.89 17.63 0.60
N GLU A 192 -20.46 18.71 1.15
CA GLU A 192 -21.35 19.61 0.40
C GLU A 192 -20.58 20.50 -0.58
N ALA A 193 -19.34 20.87 -0.25
CA ALA A 193 -18.42 21.49 -1.22
C ALA A 193 -18.08 20.54 -2.38
N ILE A 194 -17.91 19.24 -2.11
CA ILE A 194 -17.64 18.22 -3.14
C ILE A 194 -18.84 18.06 -4.08
N LYS A 195 -20.06 17.95 -3.53
CA LYS A 195 -21.31 17.80 -4.30
C LYS A 195 -21.59 18.97 -5.25
N ARG A 196 -21.07 20.17 -4.96
CA ARG A 196 -21.14 21.36 -5.83
C ARG A 196 -20.25 21.29 -7.09
N GLY A 197 -19.88 20.10 -7.55
CA GLY A 197 -19.23 19.87 -8.84
C GLY A 197 -17.72 20.10 -8.85
N LYS A 198 -17.02 19.87 -7.73
CA LYS A 198 -15.55 19.97 -7.70
C LYS A 198 -14.91 18.78 -8.43
N SER A 199 -13.81 19.03 -9.13
CA SER A 199 -13.09 17.95 -9.83
C SER A 199 -12.40 17.02 -8.80
N PRO A 200 -12.35 15.70 -9.05
CA PRO A 200 -11.69 14.75 -8.16
C PRO A 200 -10.23 15.11 -7.85
N GLY A 201 -9.49 15.55 -8.87
CA GLY A 201 -8.11 15.99 -8.70
C GLY A 201 -7.99 17.21 -7.77
N LEU A 202 -8.87 18.20 -7.91
CA LEU A 202 -8.82 19.39 -7.06
C LEU A 202 -9.12 19.05 -5.59
N VAL A 203 -10.08 18.14 -5.34
CA VAL A 203 -10.39 17.67 -3.98
C VAL A 203 -9.18 16.97 -3.36
N MET A 204 -8.51 16.09 -4.11
CA MET A 204 -7.31 15.39 -3.62
C MET A 204 -6.15 16.36 -3.38
N LEU A 205 -5.90 17.31 -4.28
CA LEU A 205 -4.88 18.34 -4.10
C LEU A 205 -5.16 19.22 -2.87
N ALA A 206 -6.42 19.65 -2.69
CA ALA A 206 -6.82 20.42 -1.52
C ALA A 206 -6.64 19.60 -0.23
N LEU A 207 -7.06 18.33 -0.22
CA LEU A 207 -6.88 17.44 0.92
C LEU A 207 -5.39 17.29 1.29
N TYR A 208 -4.51 17.13 0.31
CA TYR A 208 -3.05 17.08 0.50
C TYR A 208 -2.51 18.38 1.15
N LEU A 209 -2.84 19.52 0.54
CA LEU A 209 -2.33 20.84 0.93
C LEU A 209 -2.86 21.30 2.30
N LEU A 210 -4.17 21.17 2.54
CA LEU A 210 -4.80 21.60 3.79
C LEU A 210 -4.29 20.81 5.00
N ASN A 211 -3.84 19.57 4.80
CA ASN A 211 -3.22 18.77 5.85
C ASN A 211 -1.70 18.98 5.98
N GLY A 212 -1.15 19.97 5.28
CA GLY A 212 0.24 20.41 5.48
C GLY A 212 1.28 19.54 4.81
N GLU A 213 0.89 18.65 3.90
CA GLU A 213 1.85 17.87 3.13
C GLU A 213 2.76 18.79 2.29
N ILE A 214 4.01 18.39 2.17
CA ILE A 214 5.07 19.25 1.63
C ILE A 214 5.25 18.97 0.14
N LEU A 215 5.28 20.04 -0.65
CA LEU A 215 5.66 20.02 -2.06
C LEU A 215 7.07 20.58 -2.24
N MET A 216 7.83 19.97 -3.15
CA MET A 216 9.09 20.49 -3.63
C MET A 216 8.85 21.65 -4.57
N ASN A 217 9.67 22.69 -4.45
CA ASN A 217 9.68 23.82 -5.36
C ASN A 217 10.91 23.73 -6.26
N ASP A 218 10.95 22.71 -7.12
CA ASP A 218 12.03 22.54 -8.10
C ASP A 218 11.69 23.28 -9.39
N LYS A 219 12.44 24.36 -9.64
CA LYS A 219 12.29 25.23 -10.82
C LYS A 219 12.63 24.53 -12.14
N ASN A 220 13.23 23.34 -12.11
CA ASN A 220 13.63 22.60 -13.31
C ASN A 220 12.58 21.63 -13.84
N GLN A 221 11.42 21.49 -13.20
CA GLN A 221 10.37 20.57 -13.64
C GLN A 221 9.54 21.16 -14.80
N LYS A 222 9.95 20.85 -16.03
CA LYS A 222 9.37 21.40 -17.27
C LYS A 222 8.02 20.82 -17.70
N HIS A 223 7.47 19.82 -17.00
CA HIS A 223 6.31 19.02 -17.48
C HIS A 223 5.10 18.98 -16.53
N VAL A 224 5.06 19.84 -15.51
CA VAL A 224 4.01 19.86 -14.48
C VAL A 224 2.58 19.91 -15.04
N LEU A 225 2.37 20.63 -16.15
CA LEU A 225 1.04 20.80 -16.75
C LEU A 225 0.55 19.61 -17.58
N GLN A 226 1.42 18.63 -17.87
CA GLN A 226 1.06 17.42 -18.63
C GLN A 226 0.60 16.27 -17.72
N ASP A 227 0.80 16.42 -16.42
CA ASP A 227 0.46 15.39 -15.43
C ASP A 227 -0.97 15.54 -14.94
N ASN A 228 -1.63 14.40 -14.66
CA ASN A 228 -2.80 14.43 -13.80
C ASN A 228 -2.37 14.72 -12.35
N VAL A 229 -3.32 15.10 -11.48
CA VAL A 229 -3.02 15.46 -10.08
C VAL A 229 -2.24 14.38 -9.32
N PHE A 230 -2.51 13.10 -9.56
CA PHE A 230 -1.82 12.02 -8.85
C PHE A 230 -0.35 11.89 -9.29
N GLU A 231 -0.08 12.01 -10.60
CA GLU A 231 1.28 12.05 -11.12
C GLU A 231 2.02 13.32 -10.69
N PHE A 232 1.33 14.46 -10.68
CA PHE A 232 1.86 15.71 -10.15
C PHE A 232 2.29 15.56 -8.69
N LEU A 233 1.39 15.09 -7.81
CA LEU A 233 1.69 14.89 -6.39
C LEU A 233 2.83 13.88 -6.20
N ARG A 234 2.89 12.82 -7.00
CA ARG A 234 3.99 11.85 -6.93
C ARG A 234 5.35 12.49 -7.24
N LYS A 235 5.42 13.31 -8.29
CA LYS A 235 6.66 13.98 -8.71
C LYS A 235 7.06 15.16 -7.82
N GLN A 236 6.06 15.86 -7.25
CA GLN A 236 6.26 17.10 -6.52
C GLN A 236 6.20 16.92 -5.00
N SER A 237 5.74 15.79 -4.48
CA SER A 237 5.87 15.50 -3.04
C SER A 237 7.35 15.54 -2.62
N PHE A 238 7.61 15.89 -1.37
CA PHE A 238 8.98 15.91 -0.85
C PHE A 238 9.64 14.51 -0.91
N GLN A 239 10.85 14.44 -1.50
CA GLN A 239 11.55 13.18 -1.81
C GLN A 239 12.89 13.01 -1.04
N TRP A 240 13.18 13.90 -0.09
CA TRP A 240 14.45 13.87 0.65
C TRP A 240 14.25 13.71 2.14
N PHE A 241 13.22 12.96 2.54
CA PHE A 241 13.05 12.69 3.95
C PHE A 241 14.23 11.86 4.49
N ARG A 242 14.70 12.23 5.68
CA ARG A 242 15.59 11.41 6.51
C ARG A 242 14.88 11.14 7.81
N ALA A 243 14.33 9.93 7.95
CA ALA A 243 13.74 9.53 9.21
C ALA A 243 14.84 9.44 10.28
N PRO A 244 14.53 9.81 11.54
CA PRO A 244 15.48 9.64 12.64
C PRO A 244 15.76 8.14 12.93
N THR A 245 14.87 7.24 12.50
CA THR A 245 15.02 5.79 12.64
C THR A 245 14.82 5.09 11.30
N GLU A 246 15.56 3.99 11.11
CA GLU A 246 15.41 3.13 9.92
C GLU A 246 14.14 2.27 10.00
N VAL A 247 13.81 1.81 11.21
CA VAL A 247 12.58 1.09 11.49
C VAL A 247 11.41 2.08 11.44
N ASN A 248 10.34 1.70 10.75
CA ASN A 248 9.09 2.47 10.61
C ASN A 248 9.26 3.86 9.96
N SER A 249 10.30 4.07 9.14
CA SER A 249 10.56 5.34 8.45
C SER A 249 9.35 5.84 7.65
N LEU A 250 8.61 4.94 7.00
CA LEU A 250 7.40 5.27 6.26
C LEU A 250 6.25 5.77 7.15
N THR A 251 6.09 5.19 8.35
CA THR A 251 5.12 5.68 9.34
C THR A 251 5.48 7.08 9.82
N PHE A 252 6.78 7.34 10.00
CA PHE A 252 7.26 8.67 10.32
C PHE A 252 6.94 9.67 9.19
N PHE A 253 7.23 9.35 7.93
CA PHE A 253 6.93 10.24 6.80
C PHE A 253 5.45 10.48 6.58
N LYS A 254 4.59 9.49 6.84
CA LYS A 254 3.14 9.65 6.83
C LYS A 254 2.68 10.79 7.75
N SER A 255 3.37 11.01 8.87
CA SER A 255 3.05 12.05 9.85
C SER A 255 3.87 13.33 9.67
N TYR A 256 4.81 13.37 8.73
CA TYR A 256 5.73 14.50 8.55
C TYR A 256 5.11 15.55 7.62
N ARG A 257 4.44 16.52 8.25
CA ARG A 257 3.68 17.58 7.60
C ARG A 257 3.74 18.87 8.41
N PHE A 258 3.42 19.99 7.77
CA PHE A 258 3.27 21.26 8.47
C PHE A 258 2.09 21.21 9.45
N ALA A 259 2.31 21.64 10.68
CA ALA A 259 1.24 21.82 11.65
C ALA A 259 0.45 23.09 11.31
N ASN A 260 -0.87 22.95 11.13
CA ASN A 260 -1.81 24.06 10.93
C ASN A 260 -1.38 25.07 9.84
N PRO A 261 -1.23 24.64 8.57
CA PRO A 261 -0.85 25.54 7.49
C PRO A 261 -1.96 26.56 7.20
N GLU A 262 -1.59 27.83 7.09
CA GLU A 262 -2.46 28.92 6.64
C GLU A 262 -2.06 29.31 5.20
N PHE A 263 -2.99 29.20 4.26
CA PHE A 263 -2.76 29.60 2.87
C PHE A 263 -3.04 31.10 2.71
N THR A 264 -2.04 31.84 2.27
CA THR A 264 -2.10 33.28 1.99
C THR A 264 -1.78 33.55 0.52
N GLU A 265 -2.06 34.75 0.02
CA GLU A 265 -1.68 35.17 -1.34
C GLU A 265 -0.17 35.07 -1.60
N ARG A 266 0.65 35.12 -0.54
CA ARG A 266 2.12 35.04 -0.62
C ARG A 266 2.66 33.61 -0.45
N GLY A 267 1.80 32.62 -0.24
CA GLY A 267 2.17 31.22 0.00
C GLY A 267 1.67 30.69 1.35
N ILE A 268 2.36 29.67 1.88
CA ILE A 268 1.98 29.01 3.13
C ILE A 268 2.64 29.73 4.31
N LYS A 269 1.81 30.16 5.26
CA LYS A 269 2.22 30.67 6.56
C LYS A 269 2.02 29.59 7.60
N LEU A 270 3.01 29.41 8.47
CA LEU A 270 2.95 28.47 9.59
C LEU A 270 2.77 29.26 10.87
N GLN A 271 1.85 28.82 11.73
CA GLN A 271 1.84 29.30 13.10
C GLN A 271 2.97 28.58 13.83
N LEU A 272 4.00 29.32 14.24
CA LEU A 272 4.99 28.80 15.17
C LEU A 272 4.24 28.52 16.48
N GLN A 273 4.12 27.26 16.87
CA GLN A 273 3.83 26.94 18.26
C GLN A 273 5.01 27.44 19.07
N ASP A 274 4.75 28.27 20.09
CA ASP A 274 5.78 28.71 21.04
C ASP A 274 6.50 27.48 21.58
N ALA A 275 7.75 27.34 21.19
CA ALA A 275 8.56 26.17 21.47
C ALA A 275 9.05 26.18 22.93
N TYR A 276 8.19 26.25 23.95
CA TYR A 276 8.57 26.04 25.35
C TYR A 276 7.33 25.76 26.22
N THR A 277 6.89 24.50 26.28
CA THR A 277 6.38 23.80 27.49
C THR A 277 5.87 22.42 27.06
N ALA A 278 6.76 21.51 26.69
CA ALA A 278 6.42 20.09 26.60
C ALA A 278 7.23 19.36 27.67
N THR A 279 6.65 19.21 28.87
CA THR A 279 7.06 18.17 29.81
C THR A 279 6.95 16.83 29.08
N PRO A 280 8.01 16.01 29.02
CA PRO A 280 7.95 14.74 28.33
C PRO A 280 6.94 13.83 29.03
N GLN A 281 5.86 13.48 28.34
CA GLN A 281 4.97 12.39 28.73
C GLN A 281 5.73 11.07 28.51
N PRO A 282 5.85 10.19 29.51
CA PRO A 282 6.47 8.89 29.33
C PRO A 282 5.54 8.01 28.49
N TYR A 283 6.06 7.52 27.37
CA TYR A 283 5.39 6.50 26.55
C TYR A 283 5.35 5.18 27.34
N PHE A 284 4.15 4.62 27.51
CA PHE A 284 3.90 3.21 27.85
C PHE A 284 3.62 2.42 26.57
#